data_AF-A0A534RME3-F1
#
_entry.id   AF-A0A534RME3-F1
#
_cell.length_a   1.000
_cell.length_b   1.000
_cell.length_c   1.000
_cell.angle_alpha   90.00
_cell.angle_beta   90.00
_cell.angle_gamma   90.00
#
_symmetry.space_group_name_H-M   'P 1'
#
loop_
_entity.id
_entity.type
_entity.pdbx_description
1 polymer ?
#
loop_
_entity_poly.entity_id
_entity_poly.type
_entity_poly.pdbx_seq_one_letter_code
_entity_poly.pdbx_strand_id
1 'polypeptide(L)' 'MRGPGDRRAALAGIRVIDLSHQAAGPWCTSLLGDLGADVIKVEKPGRGDGIRYADRTGRLPPEIGGL' A
#
# COMPACT_ATOMS: atom_id res chain seq x y z
N MET A 1 16.82 -9.67 -1.90
CA MET A 1 15.80 -9.60 -0.84
C MET A 1 16.51 -9.30 0.47
N ARG A 2 16.43 -8.07 1.00
CA ARG A 2 16.96 -7.75 2.35
C ARG A 2 15.84 -7.99 3.37
N GLY A 3 16.18 -8.68 4.46
CA GLY A 3 15.26 -9.02 5.54
C GLY A 3 14.87 -7.81 6.40
N PRO A 4 14.13 -8.04 7.50
CA PRO A 4 13.60 -6.97 8.34
C PRO A 4 14.71 -6.05 8.89
N GLY A 5 14.58 -4.75 8.60
CA GLY A 5 15.26 -3.66 9.29
C GLY A 5 16.75 -3.53 9.03
N ASP A 6 17.15 -3.07 7.85
CA ASP A 6 18.44 -2.41 7.73
C ASP A 6 18.39 -1.14 8.60
N ARG A 7 19.05 -1.18 9.77
CA ARG A 7 19.06 -0.07 10.74
C ARG A 7 19.65 1.23 10.20
N ARG A 8 20.19 1.22 8.97
CA ARG A 8 20.71 2.40 8.29
C ARG A 8 19.72 3.02 7.29
N ALA A 9 18.57 2.39 7.03
CA ALA A 9 17.56 2.95 6.14
C ALA A 9 16.92 4.21 6.75
N ALA A 10 16.53 5.17 5.91
CA ALA A 10 16.09 6.50 6.34
C ALA A 10 14.88 6.46 7.30
N LEU A 11 14.01 5.46 7.15
CA LEU A 11 12.82 5.26 7.99
C LEU A 11 12.87 3.98 8.83
N ALA A 12 14.07 3.42 9.05
CA ALA A 12 14.22 2.23 9.88
C ALA A 12 13.64 2.43 11.28
N GLY A 13 12.82 1.47 11.74
CA GLY A 13 12.19 1.51 13.06
C GLY A 13 10.89 2.31 13.13
N ILE A 14 10.48 2.98 12.04
CA ILE A 14 9.17 3.63 11.94
C ILE A 14 8.14 2.58 11.51
N ARG A 15 6.98 2.56 12.20
CA ARG A 15 5.80 1.78 11.81
C ARG A 15 4.72 2.69 11.27
N VAL A 16 4.15 2.35 10.11
CA VAL A 16 3.11 3.11 9.43
C VAL A 16 1.86 2.24 9.31
N ILE A 17 0.72 2.78 9.73
CA ILE A 17 -0.59 2.17 9.47
C ILE A 17 -1.19 2.84 8.24
N ASP A 18 -1.31 2.10 7.15
CA ASP A 18 -1.87 2.59 5.89
C ASP A 18 -3.37 2.27 5.77
N LEU A 19 -4.19 3.29 6.04
CA LEU A 19 -5.65 3.28 5.91
C LEU A 19 -6.13 3.89 4.58
N SER A 20 -5.22 4.17 3.66
CA SER A 20 -5.56 4.76 2.37
C SER A 20 -6.20 3.75 1.41
N HIS A 21 -6.69 4.25 0.29
CA HIS A 21 -7.36 3.46 -0.75
C HIS A 21 -6.92 3.93 -2.13
N GLN A 22 -7.10 3.07 -3.12
CA GLN A 22 -6.81 3.35 -4.53
C GLN A 22 -5.31 3.60 -4.80
N ALA A 23 -4.96 4.59 -5.62
CA ALA A 23 -3.59 4.72 -6.13
C ALA A 23 -2.68 5.60 -5.26
N ALA A 24 -3.11 6.82 -4.93
CA ALA A 24 -2.20 7.83 -4.39
C ALA A 24 -1.64 7.48 -3.00
N GLY A 25 -2.49 6.99 -2.10
CA GLY A 25 -2.08 6.63 -0.75
C GLY A 25 -1.16 5.40 -0.70
N PRO A 26 -1.53 4.26 -1.33
CA PRO A 26 -0.67 3.08 -1.37
C PRO A 26 0.65 3.33 -2.10
N TRP A 27 0.67 4.25 -3.08
CA TRP A 27 1.93 4.68 -3.70
C TRP A 27 2.84 5.42 -2.73
N CYS A 28 2.29 6.37 -1.98
CA CYS A 28 3.02 7.10 -0.94
C CYS A 28 3.61 6.15 0.11
N THR A 29 2.81 5.24 0.64
CA THR A 29 3.25 4.32 1.70
C THR A 29 4.18 3.23 1.18
N SER A 30 4.10 2.85 -0.10
CA SER A 30 5.11 1.98 -0.74
C SER A 30 6.50 2.63 -0.73
N LEU A 31 6.59 3.93 -1.04
CA LEU A 31 7.86 4.67 -0.96
C LEU A 31 8.40 4.71 0.49
N LEU A 32 7.52 4.84 1.49
CA LEU A 32 7.95 4.77 2.89
C LEU A 32 8.52 3.39 3.25
N GLY A 33 7.92 2.32 2.73
CA GLY A 33 8.43 0.95 2.87
C GLY A 33 9.80 0.76 2.21
N ASP A 34 9.98 1.29 0.99
CA ASP A 34 11.26 1.27 0.29
C ASP A 34 12.36 2.02 1.07
N LEU A 35 11.99 3.06 1.81
CA LEU A 35 12.87 3.81 2.71
C LEU A 35 13.08 3.12 4.08
N GLY A 36 12.49 1.95 4.30
CA GLY A 36 12.73 1.09 5.47
C GLY A 36 11.67 1.10 6.56
N ALA A 37 10.51 1.72 6.33
CA ALA A 37 9.41 1.68 7.28
C ALA A 37 8.70 0.30 7.30
N ASP A 38 8.18 -0.09 8.46
CA ASP A 38 7.28 -1.23 8.62
C ASP A 38 5.83 -0.78 8.33
N VAL A 39 5.40 -0.97 7.10
CA VAL A 39 4.09 -0.51 6.61
C VAL A 39 3.06 -1.63 6.71
N ILE A 40 2.04 -1.41 7.54
CA ILE A 40 0.90 -2.32 7.68
C ILE A 40 -0.29 -1.72 6.94
N LYS A 41 -0.66 -2.34 5.82
CA LYS A 41 -1.88 -2.00 5.10
C LYS A 41 -3.09 -2.62 5.81
N VAL A 42 -4.03 -1.77 6.22
CA VAL A 42 -5.34 -2.25 6.71
C VAL A 42 -6.35 -2.07 5.59
N GLU A 43 -7.12 -3.12 5.32
CA GLU A 43 -8.09 -3.13 4.24
C GLU A 43 -9.46 -3.61 4.71
N LYS A 44 -10.49 -3.36 3.89
CA LYS A 44 -11.85 -3.81 4.18
C LYS A 44 -11.90 -5.35 4.20
N PRO A 45 -12.45 -5.99 5.25
CA PRO A 45 -12.62 -7.45 5.26
C PRO A 45 -13.40 -7.96 4.05
N GLY A 46 -13.02 -9.13 3.53
CA GLY A 46 -13.67 -9.80 2.40
C GLY A 46 -13.42 -9.19 1.01
N ARG A 47 -13.18 -7.88 0.91
CA ARG A 47 -13.00 -7.18 -0.37
C ARG A 47 -11.63 -6.55 -0.57
N GLY A 48 -10.92 -6.17 0.49
CA GLY A 48 -9.64 -5.48 0.36
C GLY A 48 -9.74 -4.07 -0.25
N ASP A 49 -8.63 -3.56 -0.75
CA ASP A 49 -8.54 -2.31 -1.51
C ASP A 49 -8.99 -2.50 -2.98
N GLY A 50 -9.66 -1.49 -3.54
CA GLY A 50 -10.22 -1.54 -4.90
C GLY A 50 -9.14 -1.74 -5.97
N ILE A 51 -7.96 -1.16 -5.75
CA ILE A 51 -6.82 -1.27 -6.67
C ILE A 51 -6.38 -2.73 -6.92
N ARG A 52 -6.72 -3.67 -6.04
CA ARG A 52 -6.44 -5.11 -6.23
C ARG A 52 -7.17 -5.73 -7.42
N TYR A 53 -8.24 -5.09 -7.88
CA TYR A 53 -9.07 -5.55 -9.00
C TYR A 53 -8.95 -4.65 -10.23
N ALA A 54 -8.05 -3.65 -10.19
CA ALA A 54 -7.84 -2.80 -11.34
C ALA A 54 -7.34 -3.65 -12.52
N ASP A 55 -7.90 -3.42 -13.70
CA ASP A 55 -7.42 -4.05 -14.92
C ASP A 55 -6.06 -3.45 -15.35
N ARG A 56 -5.50 -3.93 -16.46
CA ARG A 56 -4.21 -3.46 -16.98
C ARG A 56 -4.22 -1.99 -17.41
N THR A 57 -5.40 -1.38 -17.54
CA THR A 57 -5.57 0.04 -17.88
C THR A 57 -5.73 0.92 -16.64
N GLY A 58 -5.76 0.32 -15.43
CA GLY A 58 -6.00 1.02 -14.18
C GLY A 58 -7.47 1.26 -13.88
N ARG A 59 -8.39 0.66 -14.67
CA ARG A 59 -9.83 0.80 -14.45
C ARG A 59 -10.29 -0.16 -13.38
N LEU A 60 -11.11 0.34 -12.46
CA LEU A 60 -11.75 -0.46 -11.44
C LEU A 60 -13.05 -1.09 -11.98
N PRO A 61 -13.46 -2.26 -11.48
CA PRO A 61 -14.79 -2.80 -11.73
C PRO A 61 -15.92 -1.83 -11.29
N PRO A 62 -17.05 -1.76 -12.00
CA PRO A 62 -18.18 -0.90 -11.65
C PRO A 62 -18.71 -1.14 -10.23
N GLU A 63 -18.76 -2.40 -9.81
CA GLU A 63 -19.19 -2.83 -8.46
C GLU A 63 -18.27 -2.33 -7.34
N ILE A 64 -17.08 -1.84 -7.71
CA ILE A 64 -16.13 -1.25 -6.77
C ILE A 64 -15.85 0.24 -6.95
N GLY A 65 -16.66 0.92 -7.76
CA GLY A 65 -16.60 2.37 -7.95
C GLY A 65 -15.77 2.82 -9.16
N GLY A 66 -15.50 1.91 -10.11
CA GLY A 66 -14.93 2.29 -11.39
C GLY A 66 -15.91 3.05 -12.26
N LEU A 67 -15.45 4.17 -12.82
CA LEU A 67 -16.10 4.87 -13.93
C LEU A 67 -15.88 4.08 -15.23
#